data_AF-A0A8H9JUD9-F1
#
_entry.id   AF-A0A8H9JUD9-F1
#
_cell.length_a   1.000
_cell.length_b   1.000
_cell.length_c   1.000
_cell.angle_alpha   90.00
_cell.angle_beta   90.00
_cell.angle_gamma   90.00
#
_symmetry.space_group_name_H-M   'P 1'
#
loop_
_entity.id
_entity.type
_entity.pdbx_description
1 polymer ?
#
loop_
_entity_poly.entity_id
_entity_poly.type
_entity_poly.pdbx_seq_one_letter_code
_entity_poly.pdbx_strand_id
1 'polypeptide(L)'
;MKNLTLFTNLVAGLPSGVIEDFYPQPTEIGSESVNVTNYYFGAIRAMMLDDQISSDVDMRHAFASQIPFIIEGSQTDIANAKAILGELDIEDLMLRMLTAAEFGYRPVEIKWEQDGANAIPVESEAKRPDSFYILRDGGVAYRNTYGEIQPVPTGRIIPVTRERTSDKPYGHSILEPLWPIWQTKWVNWANLERLGEKYAIPNVVALTESNNETSLQTVADALAPLQNGDVAAVSGVSSIEVLNPQGKVDEILNAIKYIDNKITYRLTGQTLSSGNQTYGSRSMGETHQQNAFFYAKADAKMVFKALNQTLFKWIFLANNMNGRIRVRVDDKKFKALIKSAVTDEDGSIQLSDPTEAKHLWLF
;
A
#
# COMPACT_ATOMS: atom_id res chain seq x y z
N MET A 1 -31.11 -23.53 27.98
CA MET A 1 -30.53 -22.53 28.89
C MET A 1 -29.12 -22.21 28.40
N LYS A 2 -28.85 -20.95 28.05
CA LYS A 2 -27.50 -20.50 27.68
C LYS A 2 -26.68 -20.31 28.95
N ASN A 3 -25.56 -21.02 29.10
CA ASN A 3 -24.63 -20.81 30.19
C ASN A 3 -23.54 -19.82 29.72
N LEU A 4 -23.69 -18.58 30.18
CA LEU A 4 -22.70 -17.53 30.19
C LEU A 4 -21.87 -17.68 31.45
N THR A 5 -20.57 -17.95 31.32
CA THR A 5 -19.51 -17.50 32.25
C THR A 5 -18.21 -18.17 31.86
N LEU A 6 -17.28 -17.44 31.25
CA LEU A 6 -15.83 -17.69 31.33
C LEU A 6 -15.04 -16.52 30.68
N PHE A 7 -15.31 -15.28 31.09
CA PHE A 7 -14.39 -14.16 30.86
C PHE A 7 -14.53 -13.15 32.00
N THR A 8 -13.85 -13.43 33.12
CA THR A 8 -13.56 -12.39 34.11
C THR A 8 -12.20 -12.68 34.73
N ASN A 9 -11.30 -11.70 34.53
CA ASN A 9 -10.04 -11.45 35.23
C ASN A 9 -8.75 -11.67 34.42
N LEU A 10 -8.39 -10.65 33.63
CA LEU A 10 -6.99 -10.27 33.42
C LEU A 10 -6.81 -8.83 33.93
N VAL A 11 -5.99 -8.70 34.97
CA VAL A 11 -5.58 -7.44 35.62
C VAL A 11 -4.31 -6.95 34.92
N ALA A 12 -4.49 -6.09 33.89
CA ALA A 12 -3.54 -5.09 33.41
C ALA A 12 -4.26 -4.28 32.33
N GLY A 13 -4.59 -3.02 32.60
CA GLY A 13 -5.27 -2.14 31.65
C GLY A 13 -4.35 -1.83 30.47
N LEU A 14 -4.67 -2.41 29.31
CA LEU A 14 -4.10 -2.00 28.03
C LEU A 14 -4.70 -0.66 27.58
N PRO A 15 -3.96 0.17 26.81
CA PRO A 15 -4.48 1.41 26.25
C PRO A 15 -5.79 1.13 25.51
N SER A 16 -6.80 1.98 25.71
CA SER A 16 -8.20 1.76 25.32
C SER A 16 -8.50 1.88 23.81
N GLY A 17 -7.56 1.49 22.95
CA GLY A 17 -7.79 1.32 21.52
C GLY A 17 -7.36 -0.09 21.13
N VAL A 18 -8.32 -0.93 20.73
CA VAL A 18 -8.05 -2.31 20.35
C VAL A 18 -7.79 -2.34 18.85
N ILE A 19 -6.78 -3.10 18.42
CA ILE A 19 -6.46 -3.38 17.00
C ILE A 19 -7.68 -3.93 16.22
N GLU A 20 -8.71 -4.40 16.92
CA GLU A 20 -9.98 -4.89 16.38
C GLU A 20 -10.91 -3.77 15.86
N ASP A 21 -10.68 -2.50 16.19
CA ASP A 21 -11.45 -1.35 15.67
C ASP A 21 -11.23 -1.11 14.15
N PHE A 22 -10.39 -1.92 13.50
CA PHE A 22 -10.03 -1.81 12.08
C PHE A 22 -10.54 -2.94 11.19
N TYR A 23 -11.24 -3.95 11.74
CA TYR A 23 -11.94 -4.96 10.94
C TYR A 23 -13.45 -4.86 11.14
N PRO A 24 -14.26 -4.75 10.08
CA PRO A 24 -15.71 -4.77 10.23
C PRO A 24 -16.13 -6.13 10.81
N GLN A 25 -16.89 -6.11 11.91
CA GLN A 25 -17.43 -7.35 12.45
C GLN A 25 -18.42 -7.97 11.45
N PRO A 26 -18.61 -9.31 11.41
CA PRO A 26 -19.57 -9.94 10.50
C PRO A 26 -21.01 -9.38 10.59
N THR A 27 -21.37 -8.79 11.74
CA THR A 27 -22.64 -8.09 11.99
C THR A 27 -22.73 -6.68 11.40
N GLU A 28 -21.60 -6.09 11.00
CA GLU A 28 -21.51 -4.75 10.41
C GLU A 28 -21.48 -4.80 8.87
N ILE A 29 -21.42 -5.99 8.27
CA ILE A 29 -21.66 -6.19 6.85
C ILE A 29 -23.15 -5.98 6.59
N GLY A 30 -23.53 -4.73 6.34
CA GLY A 30 -24.90 -4.34 5.97
C GLY A 30 -25.56 -3.28 6.86
N SER A 31 -24.92 -2.80 7.92
CA SER A 31 -25.42 -1.67 8.71
C SER A 31 -24.66 -0.39 8.36
N GLU A 32 -25.33 0.57 7.72
CA GLU A 32 -24.81 1.91 7.46
C GLU A 32 -24.52 2.63 8.79
N SER A 33 -23.26 2.61 9.24
CA SER A 33 -22.79 3.56 10.22
C SER A 33 -22.47 4.88 9.52
N VAL A 34 -22.89 6.00 10.10
CA VAL A 34 -22.69 7.37 9.58
C VAL A 34 -21.21 7.82 9.68
N ASN A 35 -20.29 6.88 9.95
CA ASN A 35 -18.88 7.02 9.65
C ASN A 35 -18.69 6.60 8.20
N VAL A 36 -18.55 7.57 7.30
CA VAL A 36 -18.36 7.34 5.86
C VAL A 36 -16.99 6.69 5.62
N THR A 37 -16.85 5.43 6.00
CA THR A 37 -15.71 4.61 5.67
C THR A 37 -15.82 4.34 4.19
N ASN A 38 -15.05 5.08 3.40
CA ASN A 38 -14.99 4.86 1.96
C ASN A 38 -14.38 3.46 1.71
N TYR A 39 -15.24 2.49 1.38
CA TYR A 39 -14.87 1.08 1.18
C TYR A 39 -13.74 0.91 0.17
N TYR A 40 -13.69 1.77 -0.86
CA TYR A 40 -12.61 1.73 -1.85
C TYR A 40 -11.25 2.04 -1.19
N PHE A 41 -11.14 3.15 -0.46
CA PHE A 41 -9.89 3.48 0.24
C PHE A 41 -9.60 2.52 1.40
N GLY A 42 -10.63 1.91 2.01
CA GLY A 42 -10.48 0.82 2.97
C GLY A 42 -9.82 -0.41 2.36
N ALA A 43 -10.28 -0.84 1.18
CA ALA A 43 -9.70 -1.96 0.44
C ALA A 43 -8.23 -1.71 0.06
N ILE A 44 -7.90 -0.49 -0.39
CA ILE A 44 -6.50 -0.09 -0.66
C ILE A 44 -5.64 -0.22 0.61
N ARG A 45 -6.11 0.27 1.75
CA ARG A 45 -5.38 0.15 3.03
C ARG A 45 -5.20 -1.30 3.46
N ALA A 46 -6.21 -2.15 3.28
CA ALA A 46 -6.10 -3.58 3.59
C ALA A 46 -5.04 -4.27 2.72
N MET A 47 -4.96 -3.93 1.43
CA MET A 47 -3.89 -4.44 0.55
C MET A 47 -2.50 -3.96 0.97
N MET A 48 -2.37 -2.75 1.50
CA MET A 48 -1.09 -2.23 2.00
C MET A 48 -0.57 -2.96 3.25
N LEU A 49 -1.38 -3.77 3.93
CA LEU A 49 -0.93 -4.64 5.03
C LEU A 49 -0.22 -5.90 4.52
N ASP A 50 -0.36 -6.21 3.23
CA ASP A 50 0.35 -7.32 2.61
C ASP A 50 1.83 -6.96 2.45
N ASP A 51 2.70 -7.87 2.88
CA ASP A 51 4.15 -7.72 2.89
C ASP A 51 4.74 -7.54 1.48
N GLN A 52 4.24 -8.32 0.52
CA GLN A 52 4.69 -8.24 -0.87
C GLN A 52 4.26 -6.92 -1.50
N ILE A 53 3.00 -6.51 -1.30
CA ILE A 53 2.48 -5.23 -1.84
C ILE A 53 3.22 -4.03 -1.24
N SER A 54 3.36 -3.98 0.08
CA SER A 54 4.04 -2.87 0.77
C SER A 54 5.50 -2.76 0.34
N SER A 55 6.24 -3.88 0.28
CA SER A 55 7.62 -3.90 -0.20
C SER A 55 7.75 -3.40 -1.65
N ASP A 56 6.86 -3.80 -2.55
CA ASP A 56 6.90 -3.37 -3.94
C ASP A 56 6.53 -1.89 -4.10
N VAL A 57 5.64 -1.36 -3.27
CA VAL A 57 5.31 0.08 -3.23
C VAL A 57 6.51 0.90 -2.72
N ASP A 58 7.15 0.47 -1.64
CA ASP A 58 8.34 1.14 -1.09
C ASP A 58 9.48 1.17 -2.11
N MET A 59 9.67 0.07 -2.83
CA MET A 59 10.62 0.00 -3.94
C MET A 59 10.31 1.05 -5.01
N ARG A 60 9.04 1.17 -5.44
CA ARG A 60 8.64 2.20 -6.41
C ARG A 60 8.95 3.60 -5.92
N HIS A 61 8.68 3.90 -4.64
CA HIS A 61 9.02 5.19 -4.05
C HIS A 61 10.52 5.46 -4.07
N ALA A 62 11.33 4.49 -3.65
CA ALA A 62 12.79 4.60 -3.66
C ALA A 62 13.35 4.85 -5.07
N PHE A 63 12.81 4.17 -6.10
CA PHE A 63 13.21 4.42 -7.48
C PHE A 63 12.69 5.78 -8.00
N ALA A 64 11.51 6.21 -7.57
CA ALA A 64 10.93 7.49 -8.00
C ALA A 64 11.74 8.68 -7.47
N SER A 65 12.26 8.60 -6.25
CA SER A 65 13.14 9.62 -5.66
C SER A 65 14.47 9.76 -6.39
N GLN A 66 14.92 8.70 -7.08
CA GLN A 66 16.15 8.73 -7.88
C GLN A 66 15.96 9.32 -9.29
N ILE A 67 14.71 9.63 -9.69
CA ILE A 67 14.44 10.13 -11.05
C ILE A 67 15.03 11.53 -11.21
N PRO A 68 16.03 11.73 -12.09
CA PRO A 68 16.66 13.02 -12.25
C PRO A 68 15.67 13.99 -12.89
N PHE A 69 15.61 15.20 -12.35
CA PHE A 69 14.74 16.26 -12.83
C PHE A 69 15.50 17.56 -13.07
N ILE A 70 14.88 18.44 -13.85
CA ILE A 70 15.34 19.81 -14.07
C ILE A 70 14.20 20.78 -13.82
N ILE A 71 14.56 21.97 -13.33
CA ILE A 71 13.66 23.11 -13.17
C ILE A 71 13.93 24.08 -14.31
N GLU A 72 12.90 24.37 -15.10
CA GLU A 72 12.89 25.31 -16.20
C GLU A 72 12.21 26.62 -15.78
N GLY A 73 12.82 27.75 -16.12
CA GLY A 73 12.32 29.09 -15.80
C GLY A 73 13.38 30.13 -16.19
N SER A 74 13.04 31.42 -16.10
CA SER A 74 14.08 32.45 -16.19
C SER A 74 15.02 32.36 -14.98
N GLN A 75 16.25 32.87 -15.10
CA GLN A 75 17.21 32.84 -13.99
C GLN A 75 16.66 33.58 -12.76
N THR A 76 15.93 34.67 -12.98
CA THR A 76 15.25 35.45 -11.93
C THR A 76 14.13 34.64 -11.28
N ASP A 77 13.28 33.98 -12.06
CA ASP A 77 12.18 33.17 -11.51
C ASP A 77 12.69 31.99 -10.68
N ILE A 78 13.76 31.35 -11.14
CA ILE A 78 14.41 30.26 -10.41
C ILE A 78 15.01 30.77 -9.10
N ALA A 79 15.66 31.94 -9.10
CA ALA A 79 16.22 32.54 -7.89
C ALA A 79 15.12 32.90 -6.88
N ASN A 80 14.02 33.51 -7.34
CA ASN A 80 12.87 33.84 -6.50
C ASN A 80 12.21 32.58 -5.92
N ALA A 81 12.00 31.55 -6.75
CA ALA A 81 11.43 30.30 -6.29
C ALA A 81 12.31 29.60 -5.25
N LYS A 82 13.64 29.63 -5.42
CA LYS A 82 14.58 29.11 -4.41
C LYS A 82 14.49 29.85 -3.09
N ALA A 83 14.39 31.18 -3.13
CA ALA A 83 14.25 31.98 -1.91
C ALA A 83 12.93 31.69 -1.18
N ILE A 84 11.82 31.51 -1.92
CA ILE A 84 10.50 31.24 -1.32
C ILE A 84 10.38 29.81 -0.81
N LEU A 85 10.93 28.82 -1.52
CA LEU A 85 10.83 27.41 -1.16
C LEU A 85 11.89 26.94 -0.16
N GLY A 86 12.79 27.83 0.29
CA GLY A 86 13.97 27.46 1.08
C GLY A 86 13.65 26.73 2.39
N GLU A 87 12.52 27.04 3.03
CA GLU A 87 12.11 26.41 4.29
C GLU A 87 11.29 25.12 4.10
N LEU A 88 10.80 24.85 2.89
CA LEU A 88 9.96 23.69 2.62
C LEU A 88 10.83 22.49 2.24
N ASP A 89 10.67 21.39 2.98
CA ASP A 89 11.23 20.10 2.56
C ASP A 89 10.51 19.58 1.31
N ILE A 90 11.11 19.85 0.15
CA ILE A 90 10.58 19.41 -1.15
C ILE A 90 10.68 17.90 -1.32
N GLU A 91 11.67 17.24 -0.71
CA GLU A 91 11.83 15.79 -0.82
C GLU A 91 10.72 15.07 -0.08
N ASP A 92 10.46 15.45 1.18
CA ASP A 92 9.34 14.93 1.97
C ASP A 92 7.99 15.24 1.31
N LEU A 93 7.81 16.45 0.76
CA LEU A 93 6.63 16.76 -0.04
C LEU A 93 6.47 15.79 -1.23
N MET A 94 7.53 15.57 -2.02
CA MET A 94 7.46 14.66 -3.16
C MET A 94 7.14 13.22 -2.72
N LEU A 95 7.75 12.73 -1.65
CA LEU A 95 7.45 11.41 -1.07
C LEU A 95 5.98 11.29 -0.64
N ARG A 96 5.45 12.29 0.05
CA ARG A 96 4.03 12.37 0.41
C ARG A 96 3.13 12.34 -0.82
N MET A 97 3.51 13.06 -1.88
CA MET A 97 2.75 13.09 -3.14
C MET A 97 2.80 11.76 -3.91
N LEU A 98 3.88 10.98 -3.81
CA LEU A 98 3.97 9.66 -4.43
C LEU A 98 2.89 8.72 -3.92
N THR A 99 2.43 8.91 -2.67
CA THR A 99 1.33 8.13 -2.08
C THR A 99 -0.06 8.36 -2.72
N ALA A 100 -0.12 9.10 -3.82
CA ALA A 100 -1.27 9.10 -4.73
C ALA A 100 -1.28 7.89 -5.66
N ALA A 101 -0.17 7.16 -5.80
CA ALA A 101 -0.09 6.00 -6.67
C ALA A 101 -0.95 4.84 -6.14
N GLU A 102 -0.92 4.58 -4.83
CA GLU A 102 -1.69 3.51 -4.18
C GLU A 102 -3.16 3.86 -4.07
N PHE A 103 -3.52 5.12 -3.86
CA PHE A 103 -4.91 5.53 -3.66
C PHE A 103 -5.59 6.07 -4.93
N GLY A 104 -4.81 6.42 -5.96
CA GLY A 104 -5.25 7.20 -7.11
C GLY A 104 -5.31 8.72 -6.82
N TYR A 105 -5.54 9.10 -5.57
CA TYR A 105 -5.66 10.47 -5.10
C TYR A 105 -4.98 10.64 -3.73
N ARG A 106 -4.17 11.69 -3.60
CA ARG A 106 -3.62 12.15 -2.33
C ARG A 106 -3.75 13.67 -2.20
N PRO A 107 -4.58 14.18 -1.28
CA PRO A 107 -4.53 15.58 -0.89
C PRO A 107 -3.32 15.84 0.02
N VAL A 108 -2.52 16.85 -0.30
CA VAL A 108 -1.41 17.31 0.54
C VAL A 108 -1.65 18.76 0.95
N GLU A 109 -1.78 19.00 2.25
CA GLU A 109 -1.90 20.35 2.82
C GLU A 109 -0.54 21.03 2.84
N ILE A 110 -0.51 22.30 2.44
CA ILE A 110 0.67 23.17 2.55
C ILE A 110 0.35 24.24 3.58
N LYS A 111 1.18 24.32 4.62
CA LYS A 111 1.16 25.41 5.59
C LYS A 111 2.04 26.54 5.09
N TRP A 112 1.52 27.76 5.21
CA TRP A 112 2.18 28.98 4.77
C TRP A 112 2.43 29.88 5.98
N GLU A 113 3.57 30.54 5.98
CA GLU A 113 3.93 31.57 6.93
C GLU A 113 4.36 32.85 6.22
N GLN A 114 4.35 33.94 6.97
CA GLN A 114 4.81 35.24 6.49
C GLN A 114 6.27 35.42 6.90
N ASP A 115 7.18 35.46 5.93
CA ASP A 115 8.58 35.83 6.13
C ASP A 115 8.84 37.20 5.51
N GLY A 116 8.88 38.23 6.36
CA GLY A 116 8.97 39.62 5.94
C GLY A 116 7.83 40.00 4.99
N ALA A 117 8.17 40.35 3.74
CA ALA A 117 7.19 40.71 2.71
C ALA A 117 6.64 39.50 1.94
N ASN A 118 7.25 38.32 2.10
CA ASN A 118 6.91 37.13 1.33
C ASN A 118 6.03 36.17 2.13
N ALA A 119 5.10 35.50 1.44
CA ALA A 119 4.43 34.31 1.93
C ALA A 119 5.24 33.08 1.47
N ILE A 120 5.74 32.30 2.43
CA ILE A 120 6.57 31.12 2.18
C ILE A 120 5.84 29.85 2.65
N PRO A 121 5.91 28.74 1.91
CA PRO A 121 5.45 27.46 2.41
C PRO A 121 6.51 26.88 3.37
N VAL A 122 6.07 26.34 4.50
CA VAL A 122 6.98 25.85 5.56
C VAL A 122 6.81 24.37 5.89
N GLU A 123 5.62 23.82 5.65
CA GLU A 123 5.32 22.43 6.01
C GLU A 123 4.35 21.83 5.00
N SER A 124 4.49 20.53 4.73
CA SER A 124 3.53 19.76 3.96
C SER A 124 2.94 18.62 4.79
N GLU A 125 1.65 18.32 4.66
CA GLU A 125 0.98 17.23 5.36
C GLU A 125 0.09 16.41 4.43
N ALA A 126 0.42 15.12 4.25
CA ALA A 126 -0.43 14.20 3.51
C ALA A 126 -1.72 13.94 4.29
N LYS A 127 -2.87 14.28 3.71
CA LYS A 127 -4.17 14.04 4.33
C LYS A 127 -4.79 12.74 3.81
N ARG A 128 -5.81 12.29 4.54
CA ARG A 128 -6.62 11.15 4.13
C ARG A 128 -7.41 11.48 2.86
N PRO A 129 -7.41 10.60 1.84
CA PRO A 129 -8.16 10.85 0.60
C PRO A 129 -9.67 11.00 0.82
N ASP A 130 -10.23 10.31 1.82
CA ASP A 130 -11.64 10.39 2.21
C ASP A 130 -12.03 11.71 2.89
N SER A 131 -11.07 12.52 3.33
CA SER A 131 -11.35 13.82 3.97
C SER A 131 -11.62 14.95 2.97
N PHE A 132 -11.31 14.74 1.68
CA PHE A 132 -11.41 15.79 0.66
C PHE A 132 -12.15 15.30 -0.58
N TYR A 133 -12.94 16.18 -1.16
CA TYR A 133 -13.74 15.93 -2.36
C TYR A 133 -13.18 16.71 -3.55
N ILE A 134 -13.23 16.10 -4.73
CA ILE A 134 -12.91 16.78 -5.99
C ILE A 134 -14.20 17.32 -6.59
N LEU A 135 -14.25 18.64 -6.77
CA LEU A 135 -15.37 19.34 -7.38
C LEU A 135 -15.36 19.15 -8.91
N ARG A 136 -16.49 19.44 -9.57
CA ARG A 136 -16.64 19.29 -11.03
C ARG A 136 -15.67 20.15 -11.83
N ASP A 137 -15.36 21.34 -11.32
CA ASP A 137 -14.37 22.26 -11.89
C ASP A 137 -12.92 21.83 -11.62
N GLY A 138 -12.71 20.75 -10.85
CA GLY A 138 -11.41 20.27 -10.44
C GLY A 138 -10.84 20.94 -9.19
N GLY A 139 -11.59 21.82 -8.55
CA GLY A 139 -11.28 22.33 -7.21
C GLY A 139 -11.37 21.25 -6.14
N VAL A 140 -10.85 21.56 -4.96
CA VAL A 140 -10.90 20.68 -3.79
C VAL A 140 -11.88 21.25 -2.79
N ALA A 141 -12.68 20.40 -2.17
CA ALA A 141 -13.58 20.75 -1.08
C ALA A 141 -13.36 19.83 0.12
N TYR A 142 -13.79 20.26 1.30
CA TYR A 142 -13.78 19.46 2.52
C TYR A 142 -15.16 19.55 3.19
N ARG A 143 -15.47 18.58 4.06
CA ARG A 143 -16.67 18.62 4.89
C ARG A 143 -16.33 19.32 6.21
N ASN A 144 -17.03 20.41 6.52
CA ASN A 144 -16.84 21.12 7.79
C ASN A 144 -17.52 20.37 8.96
N THR A 145 -17.34 20.86 10.18
CA THR A 145 -17.92 20.29 11.40
C THR A 145 -19.46 20.22 11.38
N TYR A 146 -20.11 21.07 10.59
CA TYR A 146 -21.57 21.11 10.40
C TYR A 146 -22.06 20.17 9.28
N GLY A 147 -21.15 19.43 8.65
CA GLY A 147 -21.48 18.48 7.59
C GLY A 147 -21.61 19.11 6.20
N GLU A 148 -21.33 20.40 6.04
CA GLU A 148 -21.41 21.11 4.76
C GLU A 148 -20.12 20.95 3.95
N ILE A 149 -20.27 20.81 2.63
CA ILE A 149 -19.14 20.75 1.70
C ILE A 149 -18.73 22.18 1.35
N GLN A 150 -17.51 22.58 1.71
CA GLN A 150 -16.97 23.90 1.42
C GLN A 150 -15.72 23.81 0.55
N PRO A 151 -15.55 24.71 -0.44
CA PRO A 151 -14.33 24.74 -1.24
C PRO A 151 -13.13 25.11 -0.37
N VAL A 152 -12.00 24.47 -0.64
CA VAL A 152 -10.72 24.79 -0.01
C VAL A 152 -10.16 26.05 -0.67
N PRO A 153 -9.61 27.00 0.11
CA PRO A 153 -8.89 28.15 -0.45
C PRO A 153 -7.72 27.73 -1.35
N THR A 154 -7.57 28.43 -2.48
CA THR A 154 -6.43 28.23 -3.39
C THR A 154 -5.11 28.38 -2.63
N GLY A 155 -4.14 27.49 -2.88
CA GLY A 155 -2.85 27.52 -2.21
C GLY A 155 -2.72 26.54 -1.05
N ARG A 156 -3.83 26.03 -0.51
CA ARG A 156 -3.82 25.24 0.72
C ARG A 156 -3.68 23.73 0.53
N ILE A 157 -4.34 23.13 -0.46
CA ILE A 157 -4.32 21.67 -0.70
C ILE A 157 -3.90 21.39 -2.13
N ILE A 158 -2.82 20.63 -2.31
CA ILE A 158 -2.39 20.05 -3.59
C ILE A 158 -3.19 18.77 -3.84
N PRO A 159 -4.11 18.72 -4.83
CA PRO A 159 -4.81 17.50 -5.18
C PRO A 159 -3.97 16.65 -6.14
N VAL A 160 -3.12 15.78 -5.59
CA VAL A 160 -2.32 14.86 -6.41
C VAL A 160 -3.23 13.76 -6.93
N THR A 161 -3.33 13.61 -8.26
CA THR A 161 -4.17 12.58 -8.89
C THR A 161 -3.38 11.80 -9.92
N ARG A 162 -3.58 10.48 -9.92
CA ARG A 162 -3.00 9.56 -10.90
C ARG A 162 -4.00 9.30 -12.01
N GLU A 163 -3.66 9.66 -13.26
CA GLU A 163 -4.46 9.32 -14.45
C GLU A 163 -5.95 9.73 -14.37
N ARG A 164 -6.27 10.85 -13.70
CA ARG A 164 -7.65 11.35 -13.56
C ARG A 164 -8.39 11.43 -14.90
N THR A 165 -9.61 10.91 -14.93
CA THR A 165 -10.56 10.98 -16.04
C THR A 165 -11.88 11.59 -15.59
N SER A 166 -12.82 11.82 -16.53
CA SER A 166 -14.19 12.22 -16.19
C SER A 166 -14.90 11.18 -15.33
N ASP A 167 -14.65 9.90 -15.62
CA ASP A 167 -15.33 8.78 -15.00
C ASP A 167 -14.71 8.44 -13.63
N LYS A 168 -13.42 8.72 -13.47
CA LYS A 168 -12.68 8.58 -12.21
C LYS A 168 -12.02 9.90 -11.80
N PRO A 169 -12.77 10.79 -11.14
CA PRO A 169 -12.26 12.10 -10.72
C PRO A 169 -11.13 12.00 -9.68
N TYR A 170 -11.14 10.94 -8.85
CA TYR A 170 -10.10 10.64 -7.86
C TYR A 170 -8.92 9.83 -8.44
N GLY A 171 -8.83 9.70 -9.77
CA GLY A 171 -7.76 8.96 -10.41
C GLY A 171 -7.85 7.45 -10.25
N HIS A 172 -6.77 6.78 -10.65
CA HIS A 172 -6.65 5.32 -10.71
C HIS A 172 -5.53 4.83 -9.81
N SER A 173 -5.88 4.00 -8.82
CA SER A 173 -4.92 3.30 -7.97
C SER A 173 -4.17 2.22 -8.75
N ILE A 174 -2.87 2.05 -8.46
CA ILE A 174 -2.09 0.90 -8.97
C ILE A 174 -2.54 -0.43 -8.34
N LEU A 175 -3.18 -0.40 -7.17
CA LEU A 175 -3.64 -1.55 -6.41
C LEU A 175 -5.09 -1.94 -6.73
N GLU A 176 -5.93 -1.03 -7.24
CA GLU A 176 -7.29 -1.34 -7.67
C GLU A 176 -7.41 -2.62 -8.53
N PRO A 177 -6.62 -2.82 -9.60
CA PRO A 177 -6.70 -4.05 -10.40
C PRO A 177 -6.16 -5.30 -9.68
N LEU A 178 -5.44 -5.15 -8.58
CA LEU A 178 -4.88 -6.25 -7.80
C LEU A 178 -5.86 -6.82 -6.79
N TRP A 179 -6.95 -6.11 -6.46
CA TRP A 179 -7.94 -6.56 -5.49
C TRP A 179 -8.36 -8.03 -5.63
N PRO A 180 -8.85 -8.52 -6.78
CA PRO A 180 -9.25 -9.93 -6.91
C PRO A 180 -8.07 -10.92 -6.81
N ILE A 181 -6.88 -10.51 -7.23
CA ILE A 181 -5.66 -11.33 -7.19
C ILE A 181 -5.21 -11.49 -5.72
N TRP A 182 -5.16 -10.38 -4.99
CA TRP A 182 -4.81 -10.34 -3.57
C TRP A 182 -5.82 -11.13 -2.72
N GLN A 183 -7.12 -11.02 -2.97
CA GLN A 183 -8.13 -11.84 -2.25
C GLN A 183 -7.87 -13.34 -2.42
N THR A 184 -7.44 -13.76 -3.62
CA THR A 184 -7.11 -15.16 -3.90
C THR A 184 -5.89 -15.63 -3.09
N LYS A 185 -4.91 -14.75 -2.81
CA LYS A 185 -3.77 -15.05 -1.93
C LYS A 185 -4.25 -15.45 -0.54
N TRP A 186 -5.10 -14.63 0.08
CA TRP A 186 -5.63 -14.87 1.43
C TRP A 186 -6.51 -16.11 1.53
N VAL A 187 -7.28 -16.43 0.49
CA VAL A 187 -8.05 -17.69 0.44
C VAL A 187 -7.10 -18.90 0.47
N ASN A 188 -6.00 -18.86 -0.28
CA ASN A 188 -5.01 -19.94 -0.26
C ASN A 188 -4.29 -20.01 1.09
N TRP A 189 -3.99 -18.87 1.70
CA TRP A 189 -3.41 -18.82 3.04
C TRP A 189 -4.33 -19.46 4.09
N ALA A 190 -5.62 -19.09 4.11
CA ALA A 190 -6.60 -19.70 5.01
C ALA A 190 -6.77 -21.21 4.77
N ASN A 191 -6.65 -21.67 3.51
CA ASN A 191 -6.68 -23.10 3.21
C ASN A 191 -5.43 -23.83 3.73
N LEU A 192 -4.26 -23.17 3.71
CA LEU A 192 -3.04 -23.71 4.28
C LEU A 192 -3.15 -23.87 5.79
N GLU A 193 -3.68 -22.85 6.49
CA GLU A 193 -3.92 -22.90 7.94
C GLU A 193 -4.88 -24.03 8.31
N ARG A 194 -6.04 -24.12 7.62
CA ARG A 194 -7.01 -25.21 7.81
C ARG A 194 -6.42 -26.60 7.56
N LEU A 195 -5.49 -26.70 6.62
CA LEU A 195 -4.81 -27.95 6.35
C LEU A 195 -3.79 -28.28 7.45
N GLY A 196 -3.07 -27.27 7.95
CA GLY A 196 -2.18 -27.38 9.11
C GLY A 196 -2.92 -27.85 10.36
N GLU A 197 -4.10 -27.29 10.64
CA GLU A 197 -4.98 -27.73 11.74
C GLU A 197 -5.32 -29.22 11.63
N LYS A 198 -5.68 -29.70 10.43
CA LYS A 198 -5.99 -31.12 10.19
C LYS A 198 -4.79 -32.04 10.34
N TYR A 199 -3.56 -31.55 10.10
CA TYR A 199 -2.34 -32.31 10.35
C TYR A 199 -1.99 -32.37 11.84
N ALA A 200 -2.24 -31.28 12.58
CA ALA A 200 -1.99 -31.21 14.01
C ALA A 200 -3.01 -32.03 14.82
N ILE A 201 -4.29 -31.95 14.43
CA ILE A 201 -5.41 -32.64 15.07
C ILE A 201 -6.10 -33.47 13.99
N PRO A 202 -5.76 -34.77 13.87
CA PRO A 202 -6.32 -35.60 12.82
C PRO A 202 -7.82 -35.84 13.07
N ASN A 203 -8.60 -35.82 11.99
CA ASN A 203 -10.03 -36.13 12.09
C ASN A 203 -10.21 -37.63 12.34
N VAL A 204 -11.05 -37.96 13.31
CA VAL A 204 -11.31 -39.34 13.70
C VAL A 204 -12.78 -39.67 13.44
N VAL A 205 -13.01 -40.82 12.82
CA VAL A 205 -14.34 -41.39 12.60
C VAL A 205 -14.45 -42.68 13.38
N ALA A 206 -15.44 -42.76 14.26
CA ALA A 206 -15.81 -43.98 14.95
C ALA A 206 -16.89 -44.71 14.17
N LEU A 207 -16.62 -45.95 13.77
CA LEU A 207 -17.62 -46.82 13.17
C LEU A 207 -18.31 -47.62 14.29
N THR A 208 -19.64 -47.62 14.32
CA THR A 208 -20.44 -48.40 15.25
C THR A 208 -21.65 -48.98 14.54
N GLU A 209 -22.10 -50.15 14.99
CA GLU A 209 -23.33 -50.80 14.50
C GLU A 209 -24.59 -50.20 15.13
N SER A 210 -24.44 -49.34 16.16
CA SER A 210 -25.56 -48.68 16.82
C SER A 210 -26.13 -47.55 15.97
N ASN A 211 -27.44 -47.56 15.78
CA ASN A 211 -28.20 -46.49 15.12
C ASN A 211 -28.98 -45.61 16.12
N ASN A 212 -28.77 -45.81 17.43
CA ASN A 212 -29.40 -45.00 18.47
C ASN A 212 -28.62 -43.70 18.68
N GLU A 213 -29.30 -42.57 18.52
CA GLU A 213 -28.73 -41.22 18.64
C GLU A 213 -28.06 -40.97 20.00
N THR A 214 -28.61 -41.52 21.09
CA THR A 214 -28.05 -41.39 22.45
C THR A 214 -26.71 -42.11 22.57
N SER A 215 -26.61 -43.29 21.96
CA SER A 215 -25.38 -44.09 21.92
C SER A 215 -24.32 -43.40 21.05
N LEU A 216 -24.72 -42.85 19.91
CA LEU A 216 -23.84 -42.07 19.03
C LEU A 216 -23.31 -40.81 19.70
N GLN A 217 -24.15 -40.09 20.45
CA GLN A 217 -23.73 -38.91 21.20
C GLN A 217 -22.73 -39.28 22.30
N THR A 218 -22.95 -40.38 23.01
CA THR A 218 -22.01 -40.87 24.05
C THR A 218 -20.64 -41.19 23.46
N VAL A 219 -20.60 -41.81 22.27
CA VAL A 219 -19.37 -42.08 21.53
C VAL A 219 -18.68 -40.78 21.10
N ALA A 220 -19.45 -39.81 20.59
CA ALA A 220 -18.90 -38.50 20.19
C ALA A 220 -18.32 -37.73 21.39
N ASP A 221 -19.02 -37.72 22.53
CA ASP A 221 -18.57 -37.08 23.76
C ASP A 221 -17.29 -37.74 24.31
N ALA A 222 -17.20 -39.07 24.20
CA ALA A 222 -15.99 -39.82 24.59
C ALA A 222 -14.79 -39.53 23.68
N LEU A 223 -15.02 -39.19 22.41
CA LEU A 223 -13.97 -38.83 21.45
C LEU A 223 -13.60 -37.33 21.49
N ALA A 224 -14.43 -36.47 22.08
CA ALA A 224 -14.18 -35.04 22.15
C ALA A 224 -12.79 -34.65 22.70
N PRO A 225 -12.21 -35.34 23.71
CA PRO A 225 -10.85 -35.05 24.18
C PRO A 225 -9.76 -35.19 23.10
N LEU A 226 -9.95 -36.03 22.07
CA LEU A 226 -9.00 -36.17 20.97
C LEU A 226 -8.80 -34.86 20.19
N GLN A 227 -9.77 -33.94 20.22
CA GLN A 227 -9.64 -32.62 19.59
C GLN A 227 -8.52 -31.77 20.22
N ASN A 228 -8.14 -32.05 21.47
CA ASN A 228 -7.03 -31.36 22.15
C ASN A 228 -5.73 -32.19 22.16
N GLY A 229 -5.69 -33.33 21.46
CA GLY A 229 -4.55 -34.25 21.47
C GLY A 229 -4.50 -35.19 22.67
N ASP A 230 -5.58 -35.32 23.45
CA ASP A 230 -5.65 -36.24 24.59
C ASP A 230 -5.97 -37.68 24.17
N VAL A 231 -5.83 -38.63 25.09
CA VAL A 231 -6.18 -40.05 24.87
C VAL A 231 -7.64 -40.30 25.27
N ALA A 232 -8.41 -40.91 24.37
CA ALA A 232 -9.79 -41.32 24.62
C ALA A 232 -9.94 -42.84 24.57
N ALA A 233 -10.77 -43.38 25.47
CA ALA A 233 -11.20 -44.78 25.45
C ALA A 233 -12.70 -44.83 25.17
N VAL A 234 -13.11 -45.60 24.16
CA VAL A 234 -14.50 -45.66 23.71
C VAL A 234 -14.95 -47.11 23.65
N SER A 235 -16.15 -47.39 24.18
CA SER A 235 -16.79 -48.71 24.15
C SER A 235 -17.92 -48.74 23.12
N GLY A 236 -18.20 -49.89 22.52
CA GLY A 236 -19.31 -50.06 21.57
C GLY A 236 -19.01 -49.56 20.14
N VAL A 237 -17.74 -49.35 19.81
CA VAL A 237 -17.24 -49.04 18.46
C VAL A 237 -16.57 -50.27 17.86
N SER A 238 -16.81 -50.51 16.57
CA SER A 238 -16.19 -51.60 15.80
C SER A 238 -14.79 -51.22 15.32
N SER A 239 -14.59 -49.97 14.92
CA SER A 239 -13.27 -49.43 14.59
C SER A 239 -13.20 -47.92 14.79
N ILE A 240 -11.98 -47.42 14.96
CA ILE A 240 -11.65 -46.00 14.95
C ILE A 240 -10.76 -45.77 13.74
N GLU A 241 -11.24 -44.99 12.77
CA GLU A 241 -10.51 -44.64 11.56
C GLU A 241 -10.01 -43.21 11.66
N VAL A 242 -8.69 -43.05 11.48
CA VAL A 242 -8.07 -41.73 11.38
C VAL A 242 -8.12 -41.29 9.93
N LEU A 243 -8.89 -40.24 9.65
CA LEU A 243 -8.94 -39.59 8.35
C LEU A 243 -7.69 -38.73 8.18
N ASN A 244 -6.63 -39.35 7.69
CA ASN A 244 -5.40 -38.63 7.36
C ASN A 244 -5.67 -37.65 6.21
N PRO A 245 -5.44 -36.34 6.40
CA PRO A 245 -5.57 -35.39 5.31
C PRO A 245 -4.56 -35.71 4.22
N GLN A 246 -5.04 -36.07 3.02
CA GLN A 246 -4.23 -36.10 1.81
C GLN A 246 -4.08 -34.68 1.28
N GLY A 247 -3.21 -33.90 1.93
CA GLY A 247 -2.97 -32.50 1.60
C GLY A 247 -1.91 -32.32 0.52
N LYS A 248 -2.18 -31.43 -0.43
CA LYS A 248 -1.21 -30.92 -1.42
C LYS A 248 -0.65 -29.56 -0.95
N VAL A 249 0.01 -29.55 0.21
CA VAL A 249 0.59 -28.33 0.81
C VAL A 249 1.43 -27.56 -0.21
N ASP A 250 2.28 -28.27 -0.94
CA ASP A 250 3.15 -27.69 -1.97
C ASP A 250 2.36 -27.01 -3.10
N GLU A 251 1.19 -27.53 -3.48
CA GLU A 251 0.36 -26.91 -4.52
C GLU A 251 -0.24 -25.58 -4.04
N ILE A 252 -0.67 -25.51 -2.78
CA ILE A 252 -1.18 -24.26 -2.18
C ILE A 252 -0.05 -23.23 -2.04
N LEU A 253 1.12 -23.65 -1.56
CA LEU A 253 2.30 -22.77 -1.48
C LEU A 253 2.75 -22.28 -2.86
N ASN A 254 2.72 -23.14 -3.88
CA ASN A 254 3.03 -22.75 -5.26
C ASN A 254 1.98 -21.79 -5.83
N ALA A 255 0.70 -21.94 -5.47
CA ALA A 255 -0.35 -21.00 -5.85
C ALA A 255 -0.11 -19.61 -5.22
N ILE A 256 0.24 -19.55 -3.93
CA ILE A 256 0.59 -18.29 -3.24
C ILE A 256 1.78 -17.63 -3.93
N LYS A 257 2.88 -18.36 -4.17
CA LYS A 257 4.07 -17.84 -4.89
C LYS A 257 3.74 -17.35 -6.29
N TYR A 258 2.84 -18.02 -7.00
CA TYR A 258 2.39 -17.58 -8.32
C TYR A 258 1.60 -16.26 -8.23
N ILE A 259 0.77 -16.11 -7.19
CA ILE A 259 -0.01 -14.89 -6.95
C ILE A 259 0.90 -13.72 -6.57
N ASP A 260 1.87 -13.91 -5.68
CA ASP A 260 2.86 -12.89 -5.33
C ASP A 260 3.64 -12.43 -6.56
N ASN A 261 4.07 -13.37 -7.40
CA ASN A 261 4.69 -13.07 -8.69
C ASN A 261 3.82 -12.18 -9.60
N LYS A 262 2.50 -12.40 -9.63
CA LYS A 262 1.57 -11.58 -10.41
C LYS A 262 1.42 -10.18 -9.83
N ILE A 263 1.40 -10.06 -8.50
CA ILE A 263 1.37 -8.79 -7.78
C ILE A 263 2.63 -7.98 -8.12
N THR A 264 3.82 -8.56 -7.92
CA THR A 264 5.10 -7.91 -8.23
C THR A 264 5.20 -7.53 -9.69
N TYR A 265 4.84 -8.43 -10.61
CA TYR A 265 4.88 -8.12 -12.04
C TYR A 265 3.99 -6.93 -12.40
N ARG A 266 2.83 -6.80 -11.76
CA ARG A 266 1.94 -5.66 -11.96
C ARG A 266 2.49 -4.38 -11.37
N LEU A 267 3.13 -4.45 -10.19
CA LEU A 267 3.61 -3.28 -9.46
C LEU A 267 4.99 -2.80 -9.94
N THR A 268 5.91 -3.66 -10.34
CA THR A 268 7.28 -3.24 -10.68
C THR A 268 7.70 -3.68 -12.08
N GLY A 269 6.90 -4.51 -12.75
CA GLY A 269 7.27 -5.14 -14.03
C GLY A 269 8.35 -6.20 -13.86
N GLN A 270 8.55 -6.68 -12.64
CA GLN A 270 9.52 -7.71 -12.29
C GLN A 270 8.81 -9.01 -11.90
N THR A 271 9.44 -10.14 -12.16
CA THR A 271 8.98 -11.44 -11.66
C THR A 271 9.94 -11.90 -10.57
N LEU A 272 9.42 -12.39 -9.43
CA LEU A 272 10.20 -13.07 -8.40
C LEU A 272 10.73 -14.39 -8.98
N SER A 273 11.89 -14.34 -9.62
CA SER A 273 12.59 -15.50 -10.17
C SER A 273 13.95 -15.70 -9.50
N SER A 274 14.00 -15.48 -8.18
CA SER A 274 15.17 -15.81 -7.35
C SER A 274 15.15 -17.27 -6.86
N GLY A 275 14.05 -18.01 -7.02
CA GLY A 275 13.94 -19.40 -6.60
C GLY A 275 13.79 -20.36 -7.77
N ASN A 276 14.83 -21.13 -8.08
CA ASN A 276 14.87 -22.25 -9.04
C ASN A 276 14.91 -21.94 -10.55
N GLN A 277 15.58 -20.86 -10.97
CA GLN A 277 16.10 -20.81 -12.34
C GLN A 277 17.61 -21.02 -12.34
N THR A 278 18.02 -22.23 -12.72
CA THR A 278 19.42 -22.60 -13.03
C THR A 278 20.04 -21.74 -14.14
N TYR A 279 19.26 -20.85 -14.77
CA TYR A 279 19.65 -19.96 -15.87
C TYR A 279 18.99 -18.57 -15.77
N GLY A 280 19.06 -17.90 -14.61
CA GLY A 280 18.81 -16.46 -14.56
C GLY A 280 19.90 -15.72 -15.31
N SER A 281 19.66 -15.34 -16.58
CA SER A 281 20.65 -14.59 -17.36
C SER A 281 20.76 -13.15 -16.87
N ARG A 282 21.98 -12.59 -16.87
CA ARG A 282 22.26 -11.17 -16.57
C ARG A 282 21.26 -10.21 -17.25
N SER A 283 20.87 -10.52 -18.48
CA SER A 283 19.88 -9.78 -19.27
C SER A 283 18.48 -9.68 -18.63
N MET A 284 18.07 -10.66 -17.83
CA MET A 284 16.79 -10.66 -17.14
C MET A 284 16.80 -9.69 -15.95
N GLY A 285 17.89 -9.65 -15.18
CA GLY A 285 18.09 -8.67 -14.11
C GLY A 285 18.10 -7.24 -14.63
N GLU A 286 18.82 -6.99 -15.74
CA GLU A 286 18.85 -5.69 -16.41
C GLU A 286 17.45 -5.24 -16.87
N THR A 287 16.66 -6.15 -17.44
CA THR A 287 15.28 -5.86 -17.90
C THR A 287 14.35 -5.55 -16.72
N HIS A 288 14.46 -6.27 -15.62
CA HIS A 288 13.67 -6.03 -14.41
C HIS A 288 13.97 -4.66 -13.80
N GLN A 289 15.24 -4.30 -13.68
CA GLN A 289 15.64 -2.99 -13.16
C GLN A 289 15.19 -1.84 -14.08
N GLN A 290 15.31 -2.02 -15.40
CA GLN A 290 14.79 -1.07 -16.38
C GLN A 290 13.28 -0.85 -16.24
N ASN A 291 12.51 -1.94 -16.10
CA ASN A 291 11.06 -1.85 -15.91
C ASN A 291 10.70 -1.06 -14.65
N ALA A 292 11.35 -1.35 -13.51
CA ALA A 292 11.12 -0.61 -12.27
C ALA A 292 11.36 0.90 -12.44
N PHE A 293 12.44 1.30 -13.12
CA PHE A 293 12.69 2.71 -13.43
C PHE A 293 11.63 3.33 -14.34
N PHE A 294 11.05 2.59 -15.30
CA PHE A 294 9.96 3.12 -16.13
C PHE A 294 8.68 3.37 -15.34
N TYR A 295 8.32 2.45 -14.45
CA TYR A 295 7.20 2.62 -13.54
C TYR A 295 7.43 3.79 -12.57
N ALA A 296 8.60 3.86 -11.96
CA ALA A 296 8.98 4.96 -11.08
C ALA A 296 9.01 6.32 -11.79
N LYS A 297 9.47 6.38 -13.03
CA LYS A 297 9.41 7.59 -13.86
C LYS A 297 7.98 8.05 -14.10
N ALA A 298 7.02 7.14 -14.23
CA ALA A 298 5.61 7.51 -14.35
C ALA A 298 5.07 8.14 -13.06
N ASP A 299 5.45 7.60 -11.90
CA ASP A 299 5.08 8.15 -10.59
C ASP A 299 5.71 9.53 -10.35
N ALA A 300 7.00 9.69 -10.65
CA ALA A 300 7.66 10.99 -10.57
C ALA A 300 7.00 12.03 -11.48
N LYS A 301 6.59 11.64 -12.70
CA LYS A 301 5.85 12.53 -13.62
C LYS A 301 4.49 12.94 -13.06
N MET A 302 3.80 12.08 -12.32
CA MET A 302 2.56 12.43 -11.63
C MET A 302 2.81 13.55 -10.60
N VAL A 303 3.85 13.40 -9.77
CA VAL A 303 4.26 14.41 -8.77
C VAL A 303 4.62 15.74 -9.44
N PHE A 304 5.48 15.69 -10.47
CA PHE A 304 5.90 16.87 -11.22
C PHE A 304 4.74 17.61 -11.87
N LYS A 305 3.78 16.87 -12.43
CA LYS A 305 2.55 17.45 -12.99
C LYS A 305 1.77 18.20 -11.90
N ALA A 306 1.59 17.61 -10.72
CA ALA A 306 0.89 18.25 -9.63
C ALA A 306 1.62 19.52 -9.15
N LEU A 307 2.94 19.48 -8.91
CA LEU A 307 3.75 20.65 -8.54
C LEU A 307 3.62 21.80 -9.55
N ASN A 308 3.77 21.49 -10.83
CA ASN A 308 3.65 22.45 -11.93
C ASN A 308 2.27 23.12 -12.04
N GLN A 309 1.22 22.39 -11.65
CA GLN A 309 -0.15 22.88 -11.71
C GLN A 309 -0.54 23.68 -10.47
N THR A 310 0.17 23.48 -9.34
CA THR A 310 -0.20 23.95 -8.01
C THR A 310 0.92 24.80 -7.39
N LEU A 311 1.73 24.25 -6.49
CA LEU A 311 2.71 24.92 -5.64
C LEU A 311 3.55 25.95 -6.40
N PHE A 312 4.10 25.57 -7.55
CA PHE A 312 4.95 26.47 -8.35
C PHE A 312 4.22 27.67 -8.91
N LYS A 313 2.91 27.59 -9.13
CA LYS A 313 2.10 28.78 -9.46
C LYS A 313 1.75 29.57 -8.22
N TRP A 314 1.44 28.88 -7.12
CA TRP A 314 1.01 29.50 -5.88
C TRP A 314 2.09 30.37 -5.24
N ILE A 315 3.37 29.94 -5.28
CA ILE A 315 4.47 30.76 -4.75
C ILE A 315 4.56 32.13 -5.44
N PHE A 316 4.31 32.21 -6.74
CA PHE A 316 4.34 33.50 -7.44
C PHE A 316 3.07 34.31 -7.16
N LEU A 317 1.90 33.66 -7.18
CA LEU A 317 0.62 34.31 -6.92
C LEU A 317 0.54 34.88 -5.49
N ALA A 318 0.95 34.12 -4.49
CA ALA A 318 0.93 34.53 -3.08
C ALA A 318 1.86 35.72 -2.80
N ASN A 319 2.93 35.85 -3.58
CA ASN A 319 3.93 36.91 -3.44
C ASN A 319 3.74 38.07 -4.45
N ASN A 320 2.59 38.13 -5.15
CA ASN A 320 2.30 39.13 -6.18
C ASN A 320 3.40 39.25 -7.27
N MET A 321 4.05 38.13 -7.60
CA MET A 321 5.10 38.05 -8.61
C MET A 321 4.53 37.48 -9.92
N ASN A 322 4.99 38.00 -11.06
CA ASN A 322 4.68 37.45 -12.39
C ASN A 322 5.82 36.55 -12.87
N GLY A 323 6.01 35.42 -12.20
CA GLY A 323 7.04 34.44 -12.51
C GLY A 323 6.47 33.07 -12.89
N ARG A 324 7.30 32.24 -13.53
CA ARG A 324 6.92 30.85 -13.85
C ARG A 324 8.12 29.91 -13.83
N ILE A 325 8.01 28.85 -13.03
CA ILE A 325 8.91 27.70 -13.11
C ILE A 325 8.13 26.42 -13.47
N ARG A 326 8.85 25.43 -13.99
CA ARG A 326 8.33 24.09 -14.24
C ARG A 326 9.39 23.04 -13.94
N VAL A 327 9.00 21.94 -13.30
CA VAL A 327 9.82 20.73 -13.17
C VAL A 327 9.48 19.71 -14.24
N ARG A 328 10.50 19.06 -14.81
CA ARG A 328 10.33 17.88 -15.66
C ARG A 328 11.48 16.90 -15.48
N VAL A 329 11.26 15.66 -15.90
CA VAL A 329 12.32 14.63 -15.95
C VAL A 329 13.45 15.10 -16.88
N ASP A 330 14.69 14.92 -16.43
CA ASP A 330 15.86 15.05 -17.27
C ASP A 330 16.04 13.77 -18.09
N ASP A 331 15.47 13.74 -19.29
CA ASP A 331 15.53 12.54 -20.14
C ASP A 331 16.97 12.14 -20.53
N LYS A 332 17.93 13.07 -20.54
CA LYS A 332 19.34 12.75 -20.83
C LYS A 332 19.97 12.05 -19.65
N LYS A 333 19.86 12.62 -18.44
CA LYS A 333 20.39 12.00 -17.22
C LYS A 333 19.65 10.70 -16.88
N PHE A 334 18.35 10.63 -17.13
CA PHE A 334 17.58 9.39 -16.93
C PHE A 334 18.06 8.26 -17.84
N LYS A 335 18.37 8.54 -19.12
CA LYS A 335 18.98 7.54 -20.01
C LYS A 335 20.36 7.11 -19.54
N ALA A 336 21.15 8.04 -19.00
CA ALA A 336 22.46 7.72 -18.43
C ALA A 336 22.33 6.86 -17.16
N LEU A 337 21.38 7.17 -16.28
CA LEU A 337 21.07 6.40 -15.06
C LEU A 337 20.66 4.96 -15.39
N ILE A 338 19.78 4.77 -16.38
CA ILE A 338 19.41 3.43 -16.84
C ILE A 338 20.64 2.68 -17.36
N LYS A 339 21.50 3.37 -18.13
CA LYS A 339 22.69 2.75 -18.69
C LYS A 339 23.67 2.30 -17.59
N SER A 340 23.94 3.15 -16.59
CA SER A 340 24.83 2.81 -15.48
C SER A 340 24.29 1.67 -14.63
N ALA A 341 22.99 1.74 -14.29
CA ALA A 341 22.27 0.69 -13.57
C ALA A 341 22.35 -0.69 -14.22
N VAL A 342 22.48 -0.73 -15.56
CA VAL A 342 22.60 -1.97 -16.35
C VAL A 342 24.05 -2.43 -16.51
N THR A 343 25.04 -1.53 -16.43
CA THR A 343 26.45 -1.86 -16.67
C THR A 343 27.27 -2.21 -15.44
N ASP A 344 26.79 -1.96 -14.21
CA ASP A 344 27.57 -2.25 -13.00
C ASP A 344 27.87 -3.76 -12.88
N GLU A 345 29.16 -4.10 -12.99
CA GLU A 345 29.72 -5.46 -12.96
C GLU A 345 29.96 -5.98 -11.54
N ASP A 346 29.87 -5.12 -10.53
CA ASP A 346 29.98 -5.48 -9.12
C ASP A 346 28.76 -4.94 -8.39
N GLY A 347 28.04 -5.80 -7.65
CA GLY A 347 26.86 -5.46 -6.85
C GLY A 347 27.10 -4.49 -5.69
N SER A 348 28.08 -3.60 -5.79
CA SER A 348 28.23 -2.43 -4.92
C SER A 348 27.68 -1.21 -5.65
N ILE A 349 26.65 -0.58 -5.07
CA ILE A 349 26.27 0.79 -5.42
C ILE A 349 27.51 1.66 -5.18
N GLN A 350 28.26 2.00 -6.23
CA GLN A 350 29.24 3.06 -6.13
C GLN A 350 28.46 4.38 -6.09
N LEU A 351 28.29 4.91 -4.87
CA LEU A 351 28.00 6.33 -4.67
C LEU A 351 29.04 7.10 -5.50
N SER A 352 28.57 7.85 -6.48
CA SER A 352 29.43 8.58 -7.42
C SER A 352 30.48 9.39 -6.66
N ASP A 353 31.72 9.20 -7.08
CA ASP A 353 32.98 9.84 -6.65
C ASP A 353 32.79 11.26 -6.03
N PRO A 354 33.41 11.55 -4.86
CA PRO A 354 33.16 12.77 -4.08
C PRO A 354 33.67 14.08 -4.71
N THR A 355 34.26 14.05 -5.91
CA THR A 355 35.16 15.13 -6.30
C THR A 355 34.67 16.07 -7.40
N GLU A 356 33.66 15.74 -8.23
CA GLU A 356 33.22 16.66 -9.31
C GLU A 356 31.72 16.69 -9.66
N ALA A 357 30.84 16.26 -8.75
CA ALA A 357 29.41 16.43 -8.93
C ALA A 357 28.94 17.86 -8.54
N LYS A 358 28.92 18.79 -9.52
CA LYS A 358 27.94 19.91 -9.50
C LYS A 358 26.52 19.36 -9.73
N HIS A 359 26.09 18.49 -8.83
CA HIS A 359 24.67 18.25 -8.60
C HIS A 359 24.24 19.32 -7.62
N LEU A 360 23.13 19.99 -7.92
CA LEU A 360 22.56 21.00 -7.03
C LEU A 360 22.03 20.26 -5.80
N TRP A 361 22.89 20.12 -4.80
CA TRP A 361 22.48 19.96 -3.41
C TRP A 361 21.86 21.30 -3.02
N LEU A 362 20.55 21.31 -2.78
CA LEU A 362 19.90 22.44 -2.13
C LEU A 362 20.08 22.21 -0.62
N PHE A 363 20.74 23.18 0.02
CA PHE A 363 20.77 23.31 1.48
C PHE A 363 19.39 23.65 2.01
#